data_AF-A0AAV8V5V0-F1
#
_entry.id   AF-A0AAV8V5V0-F1
#
_cell.length_a   1.000
_cell.length_b   1.000
_cell.length_c   1.000
_cell.angle_alpha   90.00
_cell.angle_beta   90.00
_cell.angle_gamma   90.00
#
_symmetry.space_group_name_H-M   'P 1'
#
loop_
_entity.id
_entity.type
_entity.pdbx_description
1 polymer ?
#
loop_
_entity_poly.entity_id
_entity_poly.type
_entity_poly.pdbx_seq_one_letter_code
_entity_poly.pdbx_strand_id
1 'polypeptide(L)'
;MHQLGRLTVELAKKNTDVHKLIDAFTPEKFNAVVLATKSLCVTSNEIAKRTEFGIPSLALKIGYSIRKCIGIERGLCLRKGDLKRNEILLGFLSILDLEWSVRMSSNALATLQSRKLSSLLTGDLIKLSKFLEFMIQETNNDMEREKSFQNWSELASLTLSHIILFNKRRSGEAARMKIEHYTTRPSWQSKGVAEIKESLTEFETKLANSLTIVEIIGKRGRKVLTSVAY
;
A
#
# COMPACT_ATOMS: atom_id res chain seq x y z
N MET A 1 11.37 13.96 -16.41
CA MET A 1 9.96 14.03 -16.84
C MET A 1 9.68 13.19 -18.10
N HIS A 2 10.12 11.92 -18.14
CA HIS A 2 9.96 11.08 -19.34
C HIS A 2 8.48 10.81 -19.72
N GLN A 3 7.61 10.66 -18.73
CA GLN A 3 6.19 10.35 -18.96
C GLN A 3 5.41 11.48 -19.62
N LEU A 4 5.82 12.73 -19.38
CA LEU A 4 5.22 13.90 -20.04
C LEU A 4 5.65 14.01 -21.51
N GLY A 5 6.88 13.58 -21.84
CA GLY A 5 7.31 13.43 -23.24
C GLY A 5 6.44 12.42 -23.98
N ARG A 6 6.21 11.25 -23.39
CA ARG A 6 5.29 10.24 -23.94
C ARG A 6 3.86 10.75 -24.10
N LEU A 7 3.37 11.52 -23.13
CA LEU A 7 2.05 12.18 -23.22
C LEU A 7 1.98 13.16 -24.39
N THR A 8 3.03 13.94 -24.60
CA THR A 8 3.09 14.90 -25.72
C THR A 8 3.05 14.18 -27.07
N VAL A 9 3.79 13.07 -27.20
CA VAL A 9 3.76 12.23 -28.41
C VAL A 9 2.37 11.64 -28.65
N GLU A 10 1.71 11.13 -27.61
CA GLU A 10 0.35 10.59 -27.75
C GLU A 10 -0.71 11.66 -28.08
N LEU A 11 -0.53 12.89 -27.60
CA LEU A 11 -1.37 14.02 -27.99
C LEU A 11 -1.13 14.39 -29.46
N ALA A 12 0.13 14.47 -29.89
CA ALA A 12 0.48 14.78 -31.27
C ALA A 12 -0.11 13.77 -32.27
N LYS A 13 -0.17 12.48 -31.92
CA LYS A 13 -0.81 11.43 -32.74
C LYS A 13 -2.33 11.61 -32.93
N LYS A 14 -2.99 12.38 -32.06
CA LYS A 14 -4.44 12.58 -32.07
C LYS A 14 -4.85 13.95 -32.65
N ASN A 15 -4.04 14.52 -33.55
CA ASN A 15 -4.33 15.73 -34.33
C ASN A 15 -4.76 16.95 -33.48
N THR A 16 -4.04 17.26 -32.39
CA THR A 16 -4.46 18.33 -31.46
C THR A 16 -3.78 19.69 -31.68
N ASP A 17 -3.01 19.90 -32.76
CA ASP A 17 -2.12 21.06 -32.94
C ASP A 17 -1.25 21.33 -31.70
N VAL A 18 -0.83 20.27 -31.01
CA VAL A 18 -0.02 20.33 -29.79
C VAL A 18 1.41 19.99 -30.15
N HIS A 19 2.25 21.02 -30.28
CA HIS A 19 3.70 20.87 -30.51
C HIS A 19 4.48 20.89 -29.20
N LYS A 20 3.99 21.65 -28.20
CA LYS A 20 4.50 21.64 -26.83
C LYS A 20 3.39 21.18 -25.90
N LEU A 21 3.76 20.44 -24.85
CA LEU A 21 2.80 19.97 -23.84
C LEU A 21 1.92 21.11 -23.29
N ILE A 22 2.49 22.31 -23.16
CA ILE A 22 1.77 23.47 -22.64
C ILE A 22 0.60 23.90 -23.53
N ASP A 23 0.68 23.64 -24.84
CA ASP A 23 -0.36 23.98 -25.80
C ASP A 23 -1.62 23.11 -25.62
N ALA A 24 -1.49 22.01 -24.88
CA ALA A 24 -2.58 21.14 -24.49
C ALA A 24 -3.29 21.57 -23.19
N PHE A 25 -2.71 22.51 -22.42
CA PHE A 25 -3.29 22.97 -21.16
C PHE A 25 -4.31 24.10 -21.39
N THR A 26 -5.35 23.77 -22.16
CA THR A 26 -6.54 24.61 -22.34
C THR A 26 -7.79 23.78 -21.97
N PRO A 27 -8.81 24.38 -21.34
CA PRO A 27 -10.02 23.67 -20.93
C PRO A 27 -10.61 22.76 -22.03
N GLU A 28 -10.64 23.26 -23.26
CA GLU A 28 -11.14 22.55 -24.45
C GLU A 28 -10.37 21.24 -24.74
N LYS A 29 -9.06 21.24 -24.49
CA LYS A 29 -8.19 20.09 -24.75
C LYS A 29 -8.12 19.11 -23.56
N PHE A 30 -8.82 19.36 -22.46
CA PHE A 30 -8.80 18.48 -21.28
C PHE A 30 -9.19 17.04 -21.61
N ASN A 31 -10.23 16.85 -22.42
CA ASN A 31 -10.66 15.51 -22.85
C ASN A 31 -9.56 14.79 -23.64
N ALA A 32 -8.82 15.50 -24.50
CA ALA A 32 -7.71 14.94 -25.25
C ALA A 32 -6.58 14.49 -24.31
N VAL A 33 -6.25 15.29 -23.29
CA VAL A 33 -5.25 14.94 -22.25
C VAL A 33 -5.65 13.68 -21.48
N VAL A 34 -6.91 13.56 -21.08
CA VAL A 34 -7.43 12.36 -20.40
C VAL A 34 -7.32 11.13 -21.32
N LEU A 35 -7.76 11.23 -22.57
CA LEU A 35 -7.73 10.12 -23.53
C LEU A 35 -6.30 9.69 -23.89
N ALA A 36 -5.38 10.64 -24.04
CA ALA A 36 -3.96 10.34 -24.26
C ALA A 36 -3.35 9.66 -23.03
N THR A 37 -3.68 10.13 -21.83
CA THR A 37 -3.22 9.51 -20.58
C THR A 37 -3.78 8.09 -20.43
N LYS A 38 -5.06 7.86 -20.75
CA LYS A 38 -5.66 6.51 -20.76
C LYS A 38 -4.93 5.59 -21.73
N SER A 39 -4.69 6.02 -22.96
CA SER A 39 -3.93 5.27 -23.97
C SER A 39 -2.57 4.80 -23.42
N LEU A 40 -1.83 5.70 -22.75
CA LEU A 40 -0.53 5.37 -22.15
C LEU A 40 -0.59 4.37 -21.00
N CYS A 41 -1.71 4.32 -20.29
CA CYS A 41 -1.88 3.50 -19.10
C CYS A 41 -2.49 2.13 -19.42
N VAL A 42 -3.02 1.91 -20.63
CA VAL A 42 -3.50 0.61 -21.09
C VAL A 42 -2.31 -0.21 -21.61
N THR A 43 -2.26 -1.50 -21.25
CA THR A 43 -1.28 -2.45 -21.81
C THR A 43 -2.02 -3.36 -22.79
N SER A 44 -1.38 -3.77 -23.88
CA SER A 44 -1.98 -4.45 -25.05
C SER A 44 -2.83 -5.69 -24.73
N ASN A 45 -2.71 -6.28 -23.54
CA ASN A 45 -3.41 -7.50 -23.14
C ASN A 45 -4.68 -7.27 -22.29
N GLU A 46 -5.03 -6.03 -21.93
CA GLU A 46 -6.22 -5.74 -21.10
C GLU A 46 -7.23 -4.84 -21.83
N ILE A 47 -7.72 -5.31 -22.98
CA ILE A 47 -8.85 -4.68 -23.68
C ILE A 47 -10.21 -5.11 -23.07
N ALA A 48 -10.24 -6.11 -22.18
CA ALA A 48 -11.50 -6.76 -21.79
C ALA A 48 -12.19 -6.21 -20.52
N LYS A 49 -11.60 -5.28 -19.76
CA LYS A 49 -12.30 -4.61 -18.65
C LYS A 49 -12.06 -3.11 -18.70
N ARG A 50 -13.10 -2.35 -19.05
CA ARG A 50 -13.10 -0.88 -19.24
C ARG A 50 -12.61 -0.05 -18.04
N THR A 51 -12.24 -0.68 -16.92
CA THR A 51 -11.93 -0.05 -15.63
C THR A 51 -10.56 -0.39 -15.06
N GLU A 52 -9.81 -1.33 -15.66
CA GLU A 52 -8.51 -1.75 -15.14
C GLU A 52 -7.38 -1.03 -15.90
N PHE A 53 -6.49 -0.37 -15.15
CA PHE A 53 -5.30 0.24 -15.73
C PHE A 53 -4.18 -0.79 -15.82
N GLY A 54 -3.59 -0.94 -17.00
CA GLY A 54 -2.36 -1.72 -17.18
C GLY A 54 -1.21 -1.19 -16.31
N ILE A 55 -1.02 0.13 -16.27
CA ILE A 55 0.00 0.82 -15.45
C ILE A 55 -0.66 1.93 -14.60
N PRO A 56 -1.31 1.58 -13.47
CA PRO A 56 -2.08 2.55 -12.68
C PRO A 56 -1.19 3.63 -12.03
N SER A 57 0.04 3.29 -11.67
CA SER A 57 1.00 4.25 -11.10
C SER A 57 1.40 5.35 -12.09
N LEU A 58 1.30 5.10 -13.40
CA LEU A 58 1.58 6.08 -14.44
C LEU A 58 0.50 7.16 -14.51
N ALA A 59 -0.78 6.77 -14.40
CA ALA A 59 -1.91 7.71 -14.39
C ALA A 59 -1.78 8.74 -13.24
N LEU A 60 -1.43 8.28 -12.04
CA LEU A 60 -1.23 9.14 -10.87
C LEU A 60 -0.04 10.10 -11.07
N LYS A 61 1.08 9.59 -11.58
CA LYS A 61 2.29 10.38 -11.84
C LYS A 61 2.06 11.46 -12.91
N ILE A 62 1.28 11.15 -13.95
CA ILE A 62 0.96 12.10 -15.02
C ILE A 62 0.13 13.26 -14.47
N GLY A 63 -0.94 13.00 -13.71
CA GLY A 63 -1.76 14.06 -13.12
C GLY A 63 -0.96 15.02 -12.22
N TYR A 64 -0.10 14.47 -11.36
CA TYR A 64 0.80 15.26 -10.52
C TYR A 64 1.78 16.10 -11.35
N SER A 65 2.35 15.50 -12.41
CA SER A 65 3.32 16.18 -13.27
C SER A 65 2.67 17.31 -14.08
N ILE A 66 1.45 17.10 -14.59
CA ILE A 66 0.66 18.14 -15.27
C ILE A 66 0.45 19.34 -14.34
N ARG A 67 -0.01 19.10 -13.10
CA ARG A 67 -0.21 20.17 -12.10
C ARG A 67 1.06 20.99 -11.88
N LYS A 68 2.22 20.32 -11.75
CA LYS A 68 3.51 21.01 -11.61
C LYS A 68 3.85 21.87 -12.83
N CYS A 69 3.66 21.36 -14.04
CA CYS A 69 3.91 22.11 -15.26
C CYS A 69 3.00 23.35 -15.37
N ILE A 70 1.72 23.21 -15.04
CA ILE A 70 0.79 24.34 -14.99
C ILE A 70 1.25 25.40 -13.98
N GLY A 71 1.68 24.98 -12.79
CA GLY A 71 2.19 25.91 -11.76
C GLY A 71 3.42 26.70 -12.24
N ILE A 72 4.35 26.04 -12.93
CA ILE A 72 5.54 26.69 -13.50
C ILE A 72 5.12 27.71 -14.58
N GLU A 73 4.24 27.32 -15.49
CA GLU A 73 3.80 28.19 -16.59
C GLU A 73 3.03 29.40 -16.07
N ARG A 74 2.14 29.21 -15.09
CA ARG A 74 1.44 30.32 -14.43
C ARG A 74 2.41 31.32 -13.81
N GLY A 75 3.45 30.84 -13.15
CA GLY A 75 4.51 31.70 -12.63
C GLY A 75 5.24 32.49 -13.73
N LEU A 76 5.42 31.91 -14.91
CA LEU A 76 5.98 32.61 -16.08
C LEU A 76 5.02 33.65 -16.66
N CYS A 77 3.73 33.32 -16.79
CA CYS A 77 2.69 34.25 -17.26
C CYS A 77 2.60 35.48 -16.37
N LEU A 78 2.54 35.30 -15.05
CA LEU A 78 2.47 36.40 -14.09
C LEU A 78 3.70 37.30 -14.17
N ARG A 79 4.90 36.74 -14.29
CA ARG A 79 6.14 37.53 -14.47
C ARG A 79 6.16 38.34 -15.77
N LYS A 80 5.49 37.86 -16.81
CA LYS A 80 5.42 38.53 -18.13
C LYS A 80 4.20 39.45 -18.29
N GLY A 81 3.30 39.50 -17.30
CA GLY A 81 2.04 40.23 -17.40
C GLY A 81 0.98 39.59 -18.30
N ASP A 82 1.15 38.31 -18.69
CA ASP A 82 0.18 37.60 -19.53
C ASP A 82 -0.96 37.01 -18.69
N LEU A 83 -1.88 37.88 -18.28
CA LEU A 83 -3.01 37.51 -17.42
C LEU A 83 -3.99 36.59 -18.16
N LYS A 84 -4.21 36.81 -19.46
CA LYS A 84 -5.11 36.00 -20.28
C LYS A 84 -4.68 34.54 -20.31
N ARG A 85 -3.38 34.26 -20.50
CA ARG A 85 -2.87 32.89 -20.47
C ARG A 85 -2.96 32.27 -19.08
N ASN A 86 -2.70 33.04 -18.03
CA ASN A 86 -2.84 32.57 -16.65
C ASN A 86 -4.30 32.18 -16.32
N GLU A 87 -5.29 32.92 -16.80
CA GLU A 87 -6.72 32.57 -16.65
C GLU A 87 -7.08 31.26 -17.35
N ILE A 88 -6.59 31.05 -18.58
CA ILE A 88 -6.79 29.78 -19.31
C ILE A 88 -6.20 28.60 -18.53
N LEU A 89 -4.98 28.76 -17.99
CA LEU A 89 -4.31 27.74 -17.19
C LEU A 89 -5.02 27.47 -15.86
N LEU A 90 -5.60 28.50 -15.25
CA LEU A 90 -6.46 28.36 -14.07
C LEU A 90 -7.72 27.56 -14.39
N GLY A 91 -8.39 27.85 -15.51
CA GLY A 91 -9.55 27.10 -15.96
C GLY A 91 -9.23 25.61 -16.16
N PHE A 92 -8.10 25.30 -16.79
CA PHE A 92 -7.66 23.90 -16.94
C PHE A 92 -7.37 23.25 -15.59
N LEU A 93 -6.70 23.96 -14.67
CA LEU A 93 -6.38 23.44 -13.34
C LEU A 93 -7.64 23.14 -12.53
N SER A 94 -8.67 23.99 -12.60
CA SER A 94 -9.96 23.75 -11.96
C SER A 94 -10.63 22.48 -12.48
N ILE A 95 -10.63 22.27 -13.81
CA ILE A 95 -11.17 21.04 -14.39
C ILE A 95 -10.34 19.82 -13.96
N LEU A 96 -9.01 19.94 -13.91
CA LEU A 96 -8.13 18.89 -13.39
C LEU A 96 -8.49 18.54 -11.93
N ASP A 97 -8.75 19.52 -11.08
CA ASP A 97 -9.14 19.30 -9.68
C ASP A 97 -10.48 18.59 -9.54
N LEU A 98 -11.47 19.00 -10.34
CA LEU A 98 -12.82 18.48 -10.29
C LEU A 98 -12.92 17.06 -10.89
N GLU A 99 -12.23 16.80 -12.00
CA GLU A 99 -12.54 15.64 -12.84
C GLU A 99 -11.44 14.58 -12.86
N TRP A 100 -10.18 14.93 -12.58
CA TRP A 100 -9.07 13.99 -12.73
C TRP A 100 -9.18 12.78 -11.79
N SER A 101 -9.72 13.00 -10.58
CA SER A 101 -9.91 11.90 -9.63
C SER A 101 -10.86 10.85 -10.20
N VAL A 102 -12.07 11.28 -10.60
CA VAL A 102 -13.11 10.39 -11.11
C VAL A 102 -12.69 9.72 -12.42
N ARG A 103 -12.05 10.47 -13.32
CA ARG A 103 -11.71 9.95 -14.67
C ARG A 103 -10.47 9.06 -14.69
N MET A 104 -9.55 9.24 -13.75
CA MET A 104 -8.23 8.59 -13.76
C MET A 104 -7.83 8.02 -12.40
N SER A 105 -7.73 8.85 -11.37
CA SER A 105 -7.02 8.45 -10.14
C SER A 105 -7.76 7.42 -9.31
N SER A 106 -9.09 7.49 -9.21
CA SER A 106 -9.91 6.54 -8.47
C SER A 106 -9.76 5.12 -9.01
N ASN A 107 -9.91 4.96 -10.33
CA ASN A 107 -9.74 3.66 -11.00
C ASN A 107 -8.29 3.15 -10.87
N ALA A 108 -7.29 4.03 -10.99
CA ALA A 108 -5.89 3.65 -10.84
C ALA A 108 -5.57 3.15 -9.41
N LEU A 109 -6.11 3.83 -8.40
CA LEU A 109 -5.95 3.43 -7.00
C LEU A 109 -6.66 2.10 -6.71
N ALA A 110 -7.88 1.91 -7.24
CA ALA A 110 -8.59 0.65 -7.13
C ALA A 110 -7.80 -0.52 -7.74
N THR A 111 -7.24 -0.34 -8.95
CA THR A 111 -6.37 -1.36 -9.58
C THR A 111 -5.08 -1.61 -8.77
N LEU A 112 -4.47 -0.60 -8.17
CA LEU A 112 -3.31 -0.79 -7.30
C LEU A 112 -3.66 -1.59 -6.05
N GLN A 113 -4.81 -1.31 -5.44
CA GLN A 113 -5.28 -2.02 -4.25
C GLN A 113 -5.60 -3.48 -4.57
N SER A 114 -6.27 -3.76 -5.69
CA SER A 114 -6.57 -5.15 -6.10
C SER A 114 -5.29 -5.94 -6.40
N ARG A 115 -4.31 -5.35 -7.08
CA ARG A 115 -2.99 -6.00 -7.33
C ARG A 115 -2.17 -6.22 -6.07
N LYS A 116 -2.32 -5.34 -5.06
CA LYS A 116 -1.68 -5.52 -3.76
C LYS A 116 -2.26 -6.72 -3.02
N LEU A 117 -3.54 -7.03 -3.23
CA LEU A 117 -4.21 -8.15 -2.59
C LEU A 117 -3.80 -9.50 -3.20
N SER A 118 -3.49 -9.56 -4.50
CA SER A 118 -3.21 -10.81 -5.23
C SER A 118 -1.77 -11.31 -5.21
N SER A 119 -0.81 -10.54 -4.66
CA SER A 119 0.62 -10.93 -4.63
C SER A 119 1.08 -11.59 -3.34
N LEU A 120 0.16 -11.95 -2.45
CA LEU A 120 0.51 -12.77 -1.30
C LEU A 120 0.71 -14.19 -1.82
N LEU A 121 1.95 -14.66 -1.73
CA LEU A 121 2.40 -16.04 -1.91
C LEU A 121 1.75 -16.95 -0.86
N THR A 122 0.42 -17.03 -0.84
CA THR A 122 -0.35 -17.73 0.19
C THR A 122 0.06 -19.20 0.25
N GLY A 123 0.36 -19.82 -0.89
CA GLY A 123 0.83 -21.20 -0.96
C GLY A 123 2.17 -21.42 -0.24
N ASP A 124 3.19 -20.62 -0.52
CA ASP A 124 4.51 -20.78 0.11
C ASP A 124 4.49 -20.36 1.58
N LEU A 125 3.66 -19.37 1.94
CA LEU A 125 3.44 -18.98 3.32
C LEU A 125 2.81 -20.11 4.13
N ILE A 126 1.81 -20.81 3.57
CA ILE A 126 1.19 -21.97 4.20
C ILE A 126 2.21 -23.11 4.36
N LYS A 127 3.01 -23.39 3.32
CA LYS A 127 4.07 -24.42 3.41
C LYS A 127 5.08 -24.09 4.50
N LEU A 128 5.52 -22.83 4.57
CA LEU A 128 6.46 -22.38 5.59
C LEU A 128 5.86 -22.44 7.00
N SER A 129 4.59 -22.04 7.17
CA SER A 129 3.90 -22.15 8.48
C SER A 129 3.86 -23.59 8.95
N LYS A 130 3.40 -24.52 8.10
CA LYS A 130 3.34 -25.95 8.42
C LYS A 130 4.71 -26.54 8.73
N PHE A 131 5.75 -26.13 8.00
CA PHE A 131 7.11 -26.56 8.28
C PHE A 131 7.60 -26.07 9.64
N LEU A 132 7.36 -24.79 9.98
CA LEU A 132 7.75 -24.23 11.27
C LEU A 132 6.98 -24.90 12.42
N GLU A 133 5.67 -25.12 12.28
CA GLU A 133 4.86 -25.84 13.27
C GLU A 133 5.39 -27.25 13.53
N PHE A 134 5.70 -28.00 12.46
CA PHE A 134 6.28 -29.33 12.55
C PHE A 134 7.64 -29.31 13.27
N MET A 135 8.55 -28.43 12.86
CA MET A 135 9.88 -28.34 13.47
C MET A 135 9.81 -27.89 14.93
N ILE A 136 8.92 -26.96 15.28
CA ILE A 136 8.71 -26.55 16.68
C ILE A 136 8.29 -27.75 17.54
N GLN A 137 7.38 -28.59 17.04
CA GLN A 137 6.95 -29.80 17.77
C GLN A 137 8.10 -30.78 17.97
N GLU A 138 8.88 -31.08 16.92
CA GLU A 138 10.02 -31.99 16.99
C GLU A 138 11.09 -31.47 17.96
N THR A 139 11.52 -30.22 17.81
CA THR A 139 12.54 -29.63 18.69
C THR A 139 12.04 -29.51 20.13
N ASN A 140 10.73 -29.31 20.36
CA ASN A 140 10.16 -29.32 21.71
C ASN A 140 10.26 -30.71 22.35
N ASN A 141 9.95 -31.79 21.59
CA ASN A 141 10.13 -33.16 22.06
C ASN A 141 11.60 -33.46 22.41
N ASP A 142 12.54 -32.98 21.60
CA ASP A 142 13.97 -33.14 21.87
C ASP A 142 14.44 -32.33 23.09
N MET A 143 13.85 -31.15 23.33
CA MET A 143 14.12 -30.34 24.53
C MET A 143 13.57 -30.98 25.81
N GLU A 144 12.44 -31.70 25.72
CA GLU A 144 11.90 -32.51 26.81
C GLU A 144 12.76 -33.73 27.13
N ARG A 145 13.36 -34.36 26.12
CA ARG A 145 14.31 -35.48 26.28
C ARG A 145 15.66 -35.02 26.82
N GLU A 146 16.21 -33.95 26.25
CA GLU A 146 17.52 -33.42 26.59
C GLU A 146 17.48 -31.88 26.64
N LYS A 147 17.65 -31.35 27.86
CA LYS A 147 17.74 -29.90 28.11
C LYS A 147 19.14 -29.40 27.78
N SER A 148 19.43 -29.22 26.49
CA SER A 148 20.67 -28.65 25.98
C SER A 148 20.50 -27.20 25.53
N PHE A 149 21.58 -26.42 25.57
CA PHE A 149 21.58 -25.06 25.03
C PHE A 149 21.26 -25.04 23.53
N GLN A 150 21.70 -26.05 22.80
CA GLN A 150 21.47 -26.17 21.36
C GLN A 150 19.98 -26.35 21.07
N ASN A 151 19.31 -27.30 21.73
CA ASN A 151 17.87 -27.54 21.57
C ASN A 151 17.06 -26.31 21.95
N TRP A 152 17.45 -25.62 23.04
CA TRP A 152 16.81 -24.37 23.43
C TRP A 152 16.97 -23.26 22.39
N SER A 153 18.18 -23.05 21.88
CA SER A 153 18.47 -22.01 20.89
C SER A 153 17.74 -22.24 19.57
N GLU A 154 17.62 -23.50 19.16
CA GLU A 154 16.88 -23.89 17.96
C GLU A 154 15.38 -23.68 18.13
N LEU A 155 14.81 -24.16 19.24
CA LEU A 155 13.39 -23.96 19.56
C LEU A 155 13.04 -22.47 19.64
N ALA A 156 13.91 -21.65 20.26
CA ALA A 156 13.72 -20.21 20.34
C ALA A 156 13.73 -19.55 18.95
N SER A 157 14.64 -19.97 18.06
CA SER A 157 14.77 -19.44 16.71
C SER A 157 13.57 -19.81 15.83
N LEU A 158 13.10 -21.06 15.91
CA LEU A 158 11.92 -21.54 15.21
C LEU A 158 10.65 -20.83 15.70
N THR A 159 10.47 -20.73 17.02
CA THR A 159 9.34 -20.03 17.64
C THR A 159 9.31 -18.56 17.25
N LEU A 160 10.46 -17.87 17.29
CA LEU A 160 10.55 -16.47 16.87
C LEU A 160 10.18 -16.32 15.38
N SER A 161 10.67 -17.21 14.53
CA SER A 161 10.35 -17.21 13.09
C SER A 161 8.86 -17.39 12.85
N HIS A 162 8.21 -18.30 13.60
CA HIS A 162 6.77 -18.54 13.52
C HIS A 162 5.96 -17.31 13.98
N ILE A 163 6.34 -16.67 15.08
CA ILE A 163 5.69 -15.43 15.55
C ILE A 163 5.85 -14.30 14.53
N ILE A 164 7.03 -14.14 13.92
CA ILE A 164 7.26 -13.13 12.88
C ILE A 164 6.38 -13.39 11.66
N LEU A 165 6.30 -14.65 11.22
CA LEU A 165 5.46 -15.07 10.10
C LEU A 165 3.99 -14.76 10.36
N PHE A 166 3.48 -15.16 11.53
CA PHE A 166 2.10 -14.97 11.95
C PHE A 166 1.70 -13.48 12.01
N ASN A 167 2.55 -12.63 12.58
CA ASN A 167 2.27 -11.20 12.69
C ASN A 167 2.49 -10.45 11.37
N LYS A 168 3.17 -11.04 10.39
CA LYS A 168 3.58 -10.39 9.13
C LYS A 168 4.22 -9.01 9.36
N ARG A 169 4.92 -8.85 10.48
CA ARG A 169 5.58 -7.60 10.93
C ARG A 169 7.09 -7.75 10.87
N ARG A 170 7.81 -6.63 10.96
CA ARG A 170 9.28 -6.61 10.91
C ARG A 170 9.85 -7.38 12.11
N SER A 171 10.84 -8.23 11.86
CA SER A 171 11.50 -9.12 12.85
C SER A 171 11.93 -8.43 14.14
N GLY A 172 12.35 -7.17 14.06
CA GLY A 172 12.88 -6.43 15.21
C GLY A 172 11.88 -6.12 16.33
N GLU A 173 10.57 -6.21 16.08
CA GLU A 173 9.55 -6.06 17.14
C GLU A 173 9.43 -7.36 17.95
N ALA A 174 9.17 -8.50 17.29
CA ALA A 174 9.06 -9.80 17.94
C ALA A 174 10.37 -10.22 18.65
N ALA A 175 11.54 -9.93 18.06
CA ALA A 175 12.83 -10.27 18.65
C ALA A 175 13.18 -9.48 19.93
N ARG A 176 12.48 -8.37 20.20
CA ARG A 176 12.63 -7.58 21.44
C ARG A 176 11.66 -8.01 22.54
N MET A 177 10.77 -8.95 22.24
CA MET A 177 9.90 -9.53 23.25
C MET A 177 10.76 -10.25 24.28
N LYS A 178 10.47 -10.00 25.55
CA LYS A 178 11.14 -10.62 26.68
C LYS A 178 10.10 -11.47 27.40
N ILE A 179 10.58 -12.44 28.18
CA ILE A 179 9.73 -13.28 29.02
C ILE A 179 8.86 -12.41 29.95
N GLU A 180 9.41 -11.33 30.51
CA GLU A 180 8.66 -10.38 31.35
C GLU A 180 7.42 -9.81 30.65
N HIS A 181 7.55 -9.38 29.38
CA HIS A 181 6.42 -8.85 28.61
C HIS A 181 5.32 -9.89 28.43
N TYR A 182 5.72 -11.15 28.22
CA TYR A 182 4.79 -12.26 28.06
C TYR A 182 4.14 -12.65 29.40
N THR A 183 4.89 -12.74 30.50
CA THR A 183 4.33 -13.15 31.79
C THR A 183 3.44 -12.08 32.42
N THR A 184 3.76 -10.80 32.24
CA THR A 184 2.94 -9.68 32.76
C THR A 184 1.85 -9.24 31.79
N ARG A 185 1.66 -9.96 30.67
CA ARG A 185 0.68 -9.57 29.64
C ARG A 185 -0.73 -9.55 30.25
N PRO A 186 -1.56 -8.54 29.91
CA PRO A 186 -2.94 -8.54 30.34
C PRO A 186 -3.73 -9.61 29.58
N SER A 187 -4.58 -10.36 30.28
CA SER A 187 -5.55 -11.23 29.62
C SER A 187 -6.59 -10.36 28.90
N TRP A 188 -6.85 -10.66 27.63
CA TRP A 188 -7.92 -10.02 26.84
C TRP A 188 -9.27 -10.09 27.56
N GLN A 189 -9.55 -11.23 28.19
CA GLN A 189 -10.75 -11.46 28.99
C GLN A 189 -10.82 -10.46 30.16
N SER A 190 -9.71 -10.18 30.84
CA SER A 190 -9.65 -9.29 32.00
C SER A 190 -9.58 -7.78 31.70
N LYS A 191 -8.87 -7.36 30.63
CA LYS A 191 -8.56 -5.93 30.36
C LYS A 191 -8.99 -5.42 28.99
N GLY A 192 -9.63 -6.23 28.15
CA GLY A 192 -10.19 -5.72 26.89
C GLY A 192 -11.25 -4.66 27.20
N VAL A 193 -11.14 -3.49 26.56
CA VAL A 193 -12.08 -2.37 26.71
C VAL A 193 -13.49 -2.86 26.39
N ALA A 194 -14.45 -2.63 27.28
CA ALA A 194 -15.83 -3.12 27.15
C ALA A 194 -16.46 -2.71 25.81
N GLU A 195 -16.30 -1.45 25.43
CA GLU A 195 -16.76 -0.90 24.14
C GLU A 195 -16.18 -1.67 22.93
N ILE A 196 -14.91 -2.08 23.00
CA ILE A 196 -14.29 -2.86 21.93
C ILE A 196 -14.93 -4.25 21.89
N LYS A 197 -15.06 -4.92 23.03
CA LYS A 197 -15.67 -6.27 23.11
C LYS A 197 -17.10 -6.29 22.56
N GLU A 198 -17.88 -5.26 22.83
CA GLU A 198 -19.26 -5.13 22.34
C GLU A 198 -19.35 -4.86 20.84
N SER A 199 -18.30 -4.24 20.26
CA SER A 199 -18.23 -3.95 18.82
C SER A 199 -17.75 -5.12 17.95
N LEU A 200 -17.19 -6.17 18.56
CA LEU A 200 -16.64 -7.31 17.81
C LEU A 200 -17.75 -8.23 17.28
N THR A 201 -17.58 -8.69 16.05
CA THR A 201 -18.39 -9.78 15.50
C THR A 201 -18.11 -11.10 16.22
N GLU A 202 -18.98 -12.10 16.04
CA GLU A 202 -18.80 -13.43 16.65
C GLU A 202 -17.47 -14.07 16.25
N PHE A 203 -17.06 -13.91 14.99
CA PHE A 203 -15.78 -14.40 14.47
C PHE A 203 -14.59 -13.69 15.12
N GLU A 204 -14.63 -12.35 15.19
CA GLU A 204 -13.57 -11.57 15.82
C GLU A 204 -13.47 -11.85 17.32
N THR A 205 -14.60 -12.10 17.98
CA THR A 205 -14.64 -12.50 19.38
C THR A 205 -13.94 -13.85 19.59
N LYS A 206 -14.22 -14.84 18.73
CA LYS A 206 -13.53 -16.15 18.78
C LYS A 206 -12.02 -16.00 18.56
N LEU A 207 -11.60 -15.17 17.60
CA LEU A 207 -10.18 -14.87 17.35
C LEU A 207 -9.52 -14.14 18.53
N ALA A 208 -10.17 -13.14 19.10
CA ALA A 208 -9.63 -12.38 20.23
C ALA A 208 -9.49 -13.26 21.49
N ASN A 209 -10.32 -14.30 21.61
CA ASN A 209 -10.22 -15.27 22.70
C ASN A 209 -9.14 -16.35 22.45
N SER A 210 -8.85 -16.70 21.20
CA SER A 210 -7.81 -17.69 20.87
C SER A 210 -6.40 -17.10 20.82
N LEU A 211 -6.27 -15.81 20.51
CA LEU A 211 -4.98 -15.15 20.36
C LEU A 211 -4.51 -14.51 21.66
N THR A 212 -3.23 -14.69 21.96
CA THR A 212 -2.58 -14.00 23.08
C THR A 212 -1.92 -12.73 22.57
N ILE A 213 -2.28 -11.57 23.13
CA ILE A 213 -1.66 -10.29 22.77
C ILE A 213 -0.60 -9.92 23.80
N VAL A 214 0.61 -9.61 23.33
CA VAL A 214 1.74 -9.15 24.14
C VAL A 214 2.06 -7.69 23.79
N GLU A 215 2.07 -6.83 24.80
CA GLU A 215 2.53 -5.45 24.67
C GLU A 215 4.06 -5.38 24.77
N ILE A 216 4.71 -4.81 23.76
CA ILE A 216 6.15 -4.55 23.73
C ILE A 216 6.43 -3.07 23.48
N ILE A 217 7.59 -2.59 23.94
CA ILE A 217 8.03 -1.21 23.71
C ILE A 217 8.77 -1.12 22.37
N GLY A 218 8.16 -0.43 21.42
CA GLY A 218 8.72 -0.13 20.11
C GLY A 218 9.64 1.09 20.10
N LYS A 219 9.98 1.56 18.90
CA LYS A 219 10.82 2.75 18.74
C LYS A 219 10.17 3.98 19.39
N ARG A 220 11.01 4.79 20.05
CA ARG A 220 10.59 6.04 20.72
C ARG A 220 9.59 5.81 21.87
N GLY A 221 9.66 4.67 22.55
CA GLY A 221 8.81 4.38 23.72
C GLY A 221 7.36 4.06 23.41
N ARG A 222 6.98 3.90 22.12
CA ARG A 222 5.60 3.59 21.74
C ARG A 222 5.27 2.13 22.02
N LYS A 223 4.13 1.86 22.66
CA LYS A 223 3.62 0.50 22.83
C LYS A 223 3.22 -0.10 21.47
N VAL A 224 3.62 -1.33 21.22
CA VAL A 224 3.28 -2.11 20.03
C VAL A 224 2.71 -3.46 20.47
N LEU A 225 1.67 -3.92 19.78
CA LEU A 225 1.01 -5.19 20.05
C LEU A 225 1.59 -6.27 19.13
N THR A 226 1.98 -7.39 19.71
CA THR A 226 2.39 -8.61 19.00
C THR A 226 1.47 -9.75 19.45
N SER A 227 0.82 -10.42 18.50
CA SER A 227 -0.01 -11.58 18.79
C SER A 227 0.81 -12.87 18.76
N VAL A 228 0.58 -13.76 19.70
CA VAL A 228 1.12 -15.11 19.76
C VAL A 228 -0.06 -16.06 19.62
N ALA A 229 -0.01 -16.92 18.61
CA ALA A 229 -0.94 -18.02 18.43
C ALA A 229 -0.25 -19.31 18.91
N TYR A 230 -1.01 -20.16 19.60
CA TYR A 230 -0.64 -21.51 19.97
C TYR A 230 -1.26 -22.49 18.99
#